data_AF-A0A5C8RZH7-F1
#
_entry.id   AF-A0A5C8RZH7-F1
#
_cell.length_a   1.000
_cell.length_b   1.000
_cell.length_c   1.000
_cell.angle_alpha   90.00
_cell.angle_beta   90.00
_cell.angle_gamma   90.00
#
_symmetry.space_group_name_H-M   'P 1'
#
loop_
_entity.id
_entity.type
_entity.pdbx_description
1 polymer ?
#
loop_
_entity_poly.entity_id
_entity_poly.type
_entity_poly.pdbx_seq_one_letter_code
_entity_poly.pdbx_strand_id
1 'polypeptide(L)' 'MQSPSDPRPGLHAAIIMDGNGRWATRRGLPRAAGHRTGVEAIRRTAEACP' A
#
# COMPACT_ATOMS: atom_id res chain seq x y z
N MET A 1 19.31 22.77 -31.36
CA MET A 1 19.43 21.40 -30.79
C MET A 1 19.06 21.48 -29.32
N GLN A 2 17.76 21.42 -29.00
CA GLN A 2 17.27 21.33 -27.63
C GLN A 2 16.79 19.89 -27.45
N SER A 3 17.45 19.13 -26.58
CA SER A 3 17.03 17.79 -26.20
C SER A 3 15.87 17.92 -25.22
N PRO A 4 14.69 17.32 -25.47
CA PRO A 4 13.68 17.23 -24.44
C PRO A 4 14.02 16.00 -23.59
N SER A 5 14.70 16.20 -22.47
CA SER A 5 14.56 15.25 -21.36
C SER A 5 13.17 15.49 -20.77
N ASP A 6 12.17 14.88 -21.40
CA ASP A 6 10.81 14.85 -20.88
C ASP A 6 10.84 13.96 -19.63
N PRO A 7 10.73 14.50 -18.40
CA PRO A 7 10.54 13.65 -17.25
C PRO A 7 9.07 13.28 -17.31
N ARG A 8 8.72 12.25 -18.11
CA ARG A 8 7.44 11.56 -17.94
C ARG A 8 7.30 11.37 -16.42
N PRO A 9 6.30 11.98 -15.75
CA PRO A 9 6.22 11.83 -14.31
C PRO A 9 6.14 10.33 -14.07
N GLY A 10 7.15 9.80 -13.39
CA GLY A 10 7.19 8.39 -13.04
C GLY A 10 5.88 8.04 -12.34
N LEU A 11 5.41 6.80 -12.51
CA LEU A 11 4.23 6.34 -11.81
C LEU A 11 4.46 6.52 -10.30
N HIS A 12 3.71 7.44 -9.70
CA HIS A 12 3.83 7.78 -8.29
C HIS A 12 2.45 7.70 -7.65
N ALA A 13 2.33 6.80 -6.68
CA ALA A 13 1.11 6.59 -5.92
C ALA A 13 1.42 6.64 -4.42
N ALA A 14 0.52 7.27 -3.66
CA ALA A 14 0.56 7.27 -2.21
C ALA A 14 -0.72 6.61 -1.69
N ILE A 15 -0.59 5.71 -0.71
CA ILE A 15 -1.69 4.92 -0.17
C ILE A 15 -1.71 5.07 1.35
N ILE A 16 -2.87 5.43 1.91
CA ILE A 16 -3.13 5.35 3.34
C ILE A 16 -3.88 4.05 3.61
N MET A 17 -3.22 3.09 4.25
CA MET A 17 -3.90 1.88 4.71
C MET A 17 -4.71 2.15 5.98
N ASP A 18 -6.03 2.18 5.85
CA ASP A 18 -6.97 2.17 6.98
C ASP A 18 -7.74 0.83 7.06
N GLY A 19 -8.33 0.56 8.22
CA GLY A 19 -9.31 -0.51 8.39
C GLY A 19 -8.74 -1.82 8.96
N ASN A 20 -7.43 -1.92 9.14
CA ASN A 20 -6.77 -3.11 9.72
C ASN A 20 -7.36 -3.51 11.09
N GLY A 21 -7.64 -2.52 11.95
CA GLY A 21 -8.30 -2.76 13.24
C GLY A 21 -9.74 -3.27 13.08
N ARG A 22 -10.54 -2.66 12.20
CA ARG A 22 -11.92 -3.10 11.89
C ARG A 22 -11.93 -4.48 11.25
N TRP A 23 -10.93 -4.81 10.45
CA TRP A 23 -10.76 -6.14 9.85
C TRP A 23 -10.54 -7.21 10.93
N ALA A 24 -9.71 -6.93 11.94
CA ALA A 24 -9.45 -7.85 13.05
C ALA A 24 -10.67 -8.00 13.96
N THR A 25 -11.32 -6.89 14.35
CA THR A 25 -12.52 -6.91 15.21
C THR A 25 -13.66 -7.71 14.59
N ARG A 26 -13.92 -7.56 13.29
CA ARG A 26 -14.96 -8.34 12.58
C ARG A 26 -14.69 -9.85 12.54
N ARG A 27 -13.47 -10.27 12.86
CA ARG A 27 -13.05 -11.68 12.90
C ARG A 27 -12.85 -12.20 14.33
N GLY A 28 -13.21 -11.41 15.35
CA GLY A 28 -12.97 -11.76 16.75
C GLY A 28 -11.48 -11.81 17.12
N LEU A 29 -10.61 -11.16 16.35
CA LEU A 29 -9.15 -11.18 16.54
C LEU A 29 -8.66 -9.92 17.28
N PRO A 30 -7.54 -10.01 18.02
CA PRO A 30 -6.86 -8.83 18.55
C PRO A 30 -6.44 -7.86 17.45
N ARG A 31 -6.48 -6.54 17.71
CA ARG A 31 -6.10 -5.50 16.72
C ARG A 31 -4.69 -5.69 16.15
N ALA A 32 -3.77 -6.23 16.96
CA ALA A 32 -2.41 -6.60 16.55
C ALA A 32 -2.38 -7.58 15.35
N ALA A 33 -3.34 -8.50 15.25
CA ALA A 33 -3.46 -9.42 14.10
C ALA A 33 -3.83 -8.66 12.81
N GLY A 34 -4.64 -7.60 12.94
CA GLY A 34 -4.96 -6.70 11.83
C GLY A 34 -3.73 -5.95 11.33
N HIS A 35 -2.85 -5.50 12.22
CA HIS A 35 -1.59 -4.86 11.83
C HIS A 35 -0.68 -5.80 11.02
N ARG A 36 -0.51 -7.05 11.47
CA ARG A 36 0.27 -8.06 10.73
C ARG A 36 -0.30 -8.30 9.33
N THR A 37 -1.63 -8.41 9.23
CA THR A 37 -2.32 -8.56 7.94
C THR A 37 -2.15 -7.33 7.04
N GLY A 38 -2.18 -6.13 7.62
CA GLY A 38 -1.92 -4.88 6.90
C GLY A 38 -0.51 -4.83 6.31
N VAL A 39 0.51 -5.31 7.03
CA VAL A 39 1.88 -5.39 6.51
C VAL A 39 1.98 -6.34 5.30
N GLU A 40 1.31 -7.49 5.37
CA GLU A 40 1.27 -8.42 4.24
C GLU A 40 0.54 -7.81 3.02
N ALA A 41 -0.53 -7.04 3.26
CA ALA A 41 -1.26 -6.35 2.19
C ALA A 41 -0.42 -5.27 1.50
N ILE A 42 0.32 -4.45 2.26
CA ILE A 42 1.17 -3.42 1.64
C ILE A 42 2.33 -4.02 0.87
N ARG A 43 2.89 -5.14 1.36
CA ARG A 43 3.94 -5.87 0.67
C ARG A 43 3.47 -6.33 -0.71
N ARG A 44 2.33 -7.03 -0.78
CA ARG A 44 1.74 -7.47 -2.07
C ARG A 44 1.41 -6.30 -3.00
N THR A 45 0.97 -5.18 -2.43
CA THR A 45 0.64 -3.97 -3.21
C THR A 45 1.90 -3.37 -3.83
N ALA A 46 2.97 -3.24 -3.06
CA ALA A 46 4.25 -2.72 -3.53
C ALA A 46 4.91 -3.66 -4.56
N GLU A 47 4.85 -4.97 -4.35
CA GLU A 47 5.37 -5.98 -5.27
C GLU A 47 4.60 -6.03 -6.61
N ALA A 48 3.36 -5.53 -6.64
CA ALA A 48 2.54 -5.47 -7.85
C ALA A 48 2.71 -4.18 -8.67
N CYS A 49 3.45 -3.18 -8.14
CA CYS A 49 3.73 -1.96 -8.88
C CYS A 49 4.60 -2.24 -10.12
N PRO A 50 4.30 -1.62 -11.28
CA PRO A 50 5.05 -1.80 -12.52
C PRO A 50 6.44 -1.15 -12.50
#